data_AF-A0A452YRQ9-F1
#
_entry.id   AF-A0A452YRQ9-F1
#
_cell.length_a   1.000
_cell.length_b   1.000
_cell.length_c   1.000
_cell.angle_alpha   90.00
_cell.angle_beta   90.00
_cell.angle_gamma   90.00
#
_symmetry.space_group_name_H-M   'P 1'
#
loop_
_entity.id
_entity.type
_entity.pdbx_description
1 polymer ?
#
loop_
_entity_poly.entity_id
_entity_poly.type
_entity_poly.pdbx_seq_one_letter_code
_entity_poly.pdbx_strand_id
1 'polypeptide(L)'
;MGREEDKLRLQGRLLTQACNYVAASEIYQKVLESCPDDWESFLHYLGCLLERDVKLPKPTTGEHTCSSCSVDSNKTSLSEEVVESRLASALLFVQKLQKNDSSDSVRGPHLANIEIERQHRLSGNSTKFMEALVNYFHRFGHLSCSSSDVEIYLHMLSGDEITELLDTISRSFDASSVSVKALGLTITTFKVQELLGTLLSKSTTDLQRIAKGMVETFYKNLPLSRDLDPQESMHGEELLSMASNILVQLFWRTRNLGYLLEAVLVLEFGLTVRKHVWQYKITLVHLYSYLGALPLAHRWYVSLEVKNILLESVSHHILPQMLSSPFLQQTASLVKDYLRFMDDHLKESADLTCLAYRHRTYSKVIEFVQF
;
A
#
# COMPACT_ATOMS: atom_id res chain seq x y z
N MET A 1 -22.92 13.13 -5.49
CA MET A 1 -23.10 13.05 -4.02
C MET A 1 -21.83 13.57 -3.33
N GLY A 2 -21.24 14.67 -3.79
CA GLY A 2 -19.92 15.13 -3.30
C GLY A 2 -19.74 16.64 -3.19
N ARG A 3 -20.68 17.44 -3.70
CA ARG A 3 -20.53 18.91 -3.75
C ARG A 3 -20.69 19.56 -2.37
N GLU A 4 -21.56 19.02 -1.52
CA GLU A 4 -21.75 19.59 -0.17
C GLU A 4 -20.63 19.12 0.75
N GLU A 5 -20.21 17.86 0.63
CA GLU A 5 -19.09 17.29 1.36
C GLU A 5 -17.77 18.01 1.02
N ASP A 6 -17.52 18.30 -0.26
CA ASP A 6 -16.35 19.08 -0.69
C ASP A 6 -16.36 20.51 -0.14
N LYS A 7 -17.53 21.14 -0.10
CA LYS A 7 -17.72 22.47 0.50
C LYS A 7 -17.44 22.41 2.00
N LEU A 8 -17.92 21.39 2.71
CA LEU A 8 -17.64 21.19 4.13
C LEU A 8 -16.14 20.93 4.37
N ARG A 9 -15.48 20.10 3.55
CA ARG A 9 -14.02 19.89 3.62
C ARG A 9 -13.24 21.19 3.42
N LEU A 10 -13.65 22.02 2.46
CA LEU A 10 -13.02 23.31 2.23
C LEU A 10 -13.26 24.28 3.41
N GLN A 11 -14.49 24.32 3.92
CA GLN A 11 -14.83 25.12 5.10
C GLN A 11 -14.02 24.70 6.33
N GLY A 12 -13.90 23.39 6.57
CA GLY A 12 -13.06 22.83 7.64
C GLY A 12 -11.61 23.29 7.48
N ARG A 13 -11.03 23.18 6.28
CA ARG A 13 -9.65 23.61 6.00
C ARG A 13 -9.43 25.09 6.26
N LEU A 14 -10.36 25.96 5.84
CA LEU A 14 -10.29 27.40 6.09
C LEU A 14 -10.40 27.73 7.58
N LEU A 15 -11.27 27.05 8.32
CA LEU A 15 -11.41 27.22 9.77
C LEU A 15 -10.16 26.77 10.53
N THR A 16 -9.55 25.64 10.14
CA THR A 16 -8.27 25.18 10.68
C THR A 16 -7.15 26.21 10.43
N GLN A 17 -7.07 26.77 9.21
CA GLN A 17 -6.11 27.83 8.88
C GLN A 17 -6.33 29.12 9.68
N ALA A 18 -7.58 29.43 10.04
CA ALA A 18 -7.93 30.54 10.92
C ALA A 18 -7.74 30.23 12.42
N CYS A 19 -7.14 29.08 12.76
CA CYS A 19 -6.97 28.59 14.14
C CYS A 19 -8.28 28.44 14.92
N ASN A 20 -9.43 28.32 14.24
CA ASN A 20 -10.72 28.05 14.87
C ASN A 20 -10.98 26.53 14.92
N TYR A 21 -10.21 25.84 15.76
CA TYR A 21 -10.19 24.38 15.82
C TYR A 21 -11.50 23.76 16.28
N VAL A 22 -12.24 24.43 17.16
CA VAL A 22 -13.55 23.94 17.65
C VAL A 22 -14.55 23.89 16.49
N ALA A 23 -14.74 25.02 15.78
CA ALA A 23 -15.64 25.05 14.64
C ALA A 23 -15.19 24.13 13.50
N ALA A 24 -13.87 24.03 13.26
CA ALA A 24 -13.33 23.10 12.27
C ALA A 24 -13.66 21.64 12.62
N SER A 25 -13.48 21.23 13.89
CA SER A 25 -13.77 19.86 14.35
C SER A 25 -15.25 19.49 14.17
N GLU A 26 -16.18 20.41 14.43
CA GLU A 26 -17.61 20.20 14.22
C GLU A 26 -17.95 20.02 12.73
N ILE A 27 -17.27 20.76 11.84
CA ILE A 27 -17.44 20.60 10.40
C ILE A 27 -16.91 19.25 9.94
N TYR A 28 -15.74 18.82 10.40
CA TYR A 28 -15.21 17.49 10.05
C TYR A 28 -16.06 16.35 10.62
N GLN A 29 -16.65 16.50 11.81
CA GLN A 29 -17.63 15.52 12.31
C GLN A 29 -18.82 15.37 11.36
N LYS A 30 -19.38 16.47 10.83
CA LYS A 30 -20.47 16.41 9.85
C LYS A 30 -20.05 15.70 8.57
N VAL A 31 -18.81 15.92 8.10
CA VAL A 31 -18.27 15.18 6.96
C VAL A 31 -18.21 13.69 7.29
N LEU A 32 -17.64 13.31 8.43
CA LEU A 32 -17.47 11.90 8.83
C LEU A 32 -18.78 11.17 9.12
N GLU A 33 -19.82 11.87 9.60
CA GLU A 33 -21.16 11.29 9.74
C GLU A 33 -21.79 10.93 8.39
N SER A 34 -21.43 11.65 7.32
CA SER A 34 -21.86 11.37 5.95
C SER A 34 -20.92 10.42 5.18
N CYS A 35 -19.63 10.49 5.47
CA CYS A 35 -18.53 9.79 4.80
C CYS A 35 -17.55 9.21 5.84
N PRO A 36 -17.91 8.11 6.53
CA PRO A 36 -17.12 7.57 7.64
C PRO A 36 -15.74 7.03 7.25
N ASP A 37 -15.54 6.70 5.97
CA ASP A 37 -14.26 6.24 5.39
C ASP A 37 -13.34 7.38 4.90
N ASP A 38 -13.71 8.63 5.13
CA ASP A 38 -12.88 9.79 4.76
C ASP A 38 -11.70 9.96 5.74
N TRP A 39 -10.61 9.24 5.46
CA TRP A 39 -9.42 9.22 6.31
C TRP A 39 -8.76 10.59 6.46
N GLU A 40 -8.72 11.39 5.39
CA GLU A 40 -8.14 12.75 5.43
C GLU A 40 -8.94 13.65 6.38
N SER A 41 -10.27 13.61 6.30
CA SER A 41 -11.15 14.36 7.22
C SER A 41 -11.03 13.87 8.65
N PHE A 42 -10.80 12.57 8.88
CA PHE A 42 -10.54 12.04 10.22
C PHE A 42 -9.22 12.57 10.81
N LEU A 43 -8.13 12.59 10.02
CA LEU A 43 -6.86 13.15 10.47
C LEU A 43 -6.99 14.64 10.80
N HIS A 44 -7.71 15.40 9.97
CA HIS A 44 -8.00 16.81 10.26
C HIS A 44 -8.87 17.01 11.50
N TYR A 45 -9.90 16.18 11.69
CA TYR A 45 -10.73 16.17 12.89
C TYR A 45 -9.87 15.96 14.15
N LEU A 46 -9.05 14.91 14.16
CA LEU A 46 -8.17 14.60 15.28
C LEU A 46 -7.13 15.71 15.49
N GLY A 47 -6.58 16.26 14.42
CA GLY A 47 -5.66 17.39 14.49
C GLY A 47 -6.27 18.64 15.09
N CYS A 48 -7.53 18.95 14.76
CA CYS A 48 -8.26 20.05 15.39
C CYS A 48 -8.49 19.80 16.89
N LEU A 49 -8.84 18.58 17.29
CA LEU A 49 -9.04 18.25 18.71
C LEU A 49 -7.76 18.39 19.55
N LEU A 50 -6.61 18.12 18.93
CA LEU A 50 -5.30 18.17 19.58
C LEU A 50 -4.55 19.48 19.31
N GLU A 51 -5.17 20.42 18.59
CA GLU A 51 -4.56 21.70 18.18
C GLU A 51 -3.19 21.53 17.50
N ARG A 52 -3.03 20.47 16.71
CA ARG A 52 -1.80 20.17 15.96
C ARG A 52 -2.09 19.50 14.62
N ASP A 53 -1.18 19.67 13.67
CA ASP A 53 -1.20 18.89 12.44
C ASP A 53 -0.89 17.42 12.75
N VAL A 54 -1.90 16.56 12.66
CA VAL A 54 -1.72 15.10 12.68
C VAL A 54 -1.36 14.68 11.25
N LYS A 55 -0.07 14.76 10.92
CA LYS A 55 0.46 14.17 9.69
C LYS A 55 1.03 12.80 10.04
N LEU A 56 0.57 11.78 9.33
CA LEU A 56 1.15 10.46 9.41
C LEU A 56 2.58 10.54 8.82
N PRO A 57 3.61 9.94 9.46
CA PRO A 57 4.93 9.81 8.86
C PRO A 57 4.79 9.19 7.47
N LYS A 58 5.42 9.76 6.45
CA LYS A 58 5.46 9.12 5.14
C LYS A 58 6.24 7.80 5.28
N PRO A 59 5.71 6.65 4.82
CA PRO A 59 6.48 5.42 4.82
C PRO A 59 7.74 5.65 3.99
N THR A 60 8.90 5.38 4.57
CA THR A 60 10.20 5.54 3.91
C THR A 60 10.28 4.57 2.74
N THR A 61 9.99 5.04 1.54
CA THR A 61 10.20 4.27 0.31
C THR A 61 11.70 4.21 0.04
N GLY A 62 12.32 3.11 0.46
CA GLY A 62 13.59 2.60 -0.08
C GLY A 62 14.73 3.59 -0.32
N GLU A 63 15.31 4.18 0.73
CA GLU A 63 16.73 4.54 0.74
C GLU A 63 17.30 4.18 2.11
N HIS A 64 18.28 3.26 2.12
CA HIS A 64 19.08 2.94 3.31
C HIS A 64 19.97 4.13 3.65
N THR A 65 19.39 5.16 4.24
CA THR A 65 20.11 6.11 5.06
C THR A 65 19.26 6.37 6.29
N CYS A 66 19.78 5.93 7.43
CA CYS A 66 19.18 6.12 8.74
C CYS A 66 19.10 7.63 9.03
N SER A 67 18.03 8.27 8.57
CA SER A 67 17.58 9.54 9.12
C SER A 67 16.64 9.16 10.24
N SER A 68 17.13 9.27 11.48
CA SER A 68 16.32 9.32 12.69
C SER A 68 14.95 9.90 12.36
N CYS A 69 13.87 9.17 12.65
CA CYS A 69 12.52 9.70 12.64
C CYS A 69 12.56 11.05 13.34
N SER A 70 12.51 12.15 12.59
CA SER A 70 12.36 13.45 13.22
C SER A 70 10.96 13.42 13.78
N VAL A 71 10.90 13.13 15.06
CA VAL A 71 9.73 13.34 15.88
C VAL A 71 9.50 14.84 15.75
N ASP A 72 8.64 15.23 14.80
CA ASP A 72 8.02 16.55 14.76
C ASP A 72 7.18 16.65 16.03
N SER A 73 7.90 16.92 17.10
CA SER A 73 7.41 17.20 18.44
C SER A 73 6.92 18.64 18.39
N ASN A 74 5.86 18.86 17.61
CA ASN A 74 4.95 19.97 17.83
C ASN A 74 4.32 19.72 19.19
N LYS A 75 4.99 20.21 20.24
CA LYS A 75 4.49 20.21 21.62
C LYS A 75 3.15 20.91 21.60
N THR A 76 2.10 20.14 21.84
CA THR A 76 0.76 20.66 22.07
C THR A 76 0.80 21.58 23.28
N SER A 77 0.18 22.76 23.19
CA SER A 77 -0.02 23.69 24.31
C SER A 77 -1.02 23.18 25.34
N LEU A 78 -1.68 22.06 25.07
CA LEU A 78 -2.71 21.44 25.90
C LEU A 78 -2.11 20.64 27.06
N SER A 79 -2.78 20.67 28.21
CA SER A 79 -2.44 19.77 29.33
C SER A 79 -2.80 18.32 28.99
N GLU A 80 -2.11 17.37 29.62
CA GLU A 80 -2.35 15.92 29.43
C GLU A 80 -3.82 15.54 29.71
N GLU A 81 -4.43 16.12 30.76
CA GLU A 81 -5.84 15.89 31.10
C GLU A 81 -6.80 16.32 29.98
N VAL A 82 -6.51 17.45 29.33
CA VAL A 82 -7.34 17.96 28.22
C VAL A 82 -7.17 17.06 27.00
N VAL A 83 -5.95 16.61 26.69
CA VAL A 83 -5.67 15.68 25.60
C VAL A 83 -6.43 14.36 25.80
N GLU A 84 -6.34 13.76 26.99
CA GLU A 84 -7.06 12.53 27.33
C GLU A 84 -8.58 12.69 27.20
N SER A 85 -9.15 13.80 27.68
CA SER A 85 -10.57 14.09 27.55
C SER A 85 -11.01 14.22 26.08
N ARG A 86 -10.20 14.89 25.24
CA ARG A 86 -10.48 15.07 23.80
C ARG A 86 -10.36 13.76 23.03
N LEU A 87 -9.37 12.92 23.35
CA LEU A 87 -9.21 11.58 22.77
C LEU A 87 -10.37 10.65 23.17
N ALA A 88 -10.80 10.69 24.42
CA ALA A 88 -11.98 9.94 24.87
C ALA A 88 -13.25 10.38 24.13
N SER A 89 -13.43 11.68 23.88
CA SER A 89 -14.53 12.19 23.06
C SER A 89 -14.43 11.73 21.60
N ALA A 90 -13.22 11.72 21.01
CA ALA A 90 -12.99 11.18 19.68
C ALA A 90 -13.33 9.69 19.59
N LEU A 91 -12.94 8.90 20.60
CA LEU A 91 -13.23 7.47 20.67
C LEU A 91 -14.74 7.20 20.72
N LEU A 92 -15.48 7.95 21.54
CA LEU A 92 -16.95 7.85 21.60
C LEU A 92 -17.61 8.18 20.25
N PHE A 93 -17.09 9.19 19.55
CA PHE A 93 -17.57 9.54 18.22
C PHE A 93 -17.29 8.42 17.20
N VAL A 94 -16.08 7.86 17.18
CA VAL A 94 -15.72 6.74 16.30
C VAL A 94 -16.56 5.50 16.60
N GLN A 95 -16.80 5.18 17.87
CA GLN A 95 -17.70 4.09 18.27
C GLN A 95 -19.14 4.32 17.82
N LYS A 96 -19.62 5.57 17.80
CA LYS A 96 -20.93 5.92 17.21
C LYS A 96 -20.96 5.65 15.71
N LEU A 97 -19.90 6.03 14.97
CA LEU A 97 -19.79 5.73 13.54
C LEU A 97 -19.80 4.22 13.28
N GLN A 98 -19.06 3.44 14.06
CA GLN A 98 -19.00 1.98 13.96
C GLN A 98 -20.34 1.29 14.22
N LYS A 99 -21.19 1.85 15.10
CA LYS A 99 -22.52 1.29 15.42
C LYS A 99 -23.59 1.68 14.41
N ASN A 100 -23.47 2.87 13.85
CA ASN A 100 -24.44 3.40 12.89
C ASN A 100 -24.27 2.77 11.50
N ASP A 101 -23.06 2.29 11.19
CA ASP A 101 -22.80 1.56 9.96
C ASP A 101 -23.05 0.07 10.15
N SER A 102 -24.09 -0.44 9.48
CA SER A 102 -24.42 -1.87 9.49
C SER A 102 -23.58 -2.67 8.50
N SER A 103 -22.76 -2.02 7.68
CA SER A 103 -21.92 -2.69 6.70
C SER A 103 -20.56 -3.05 7.28
N ASP A 104 -20.19 -4.33 7.17
CA ASP A 104 -18.87 -4.83 7.57
C ASP A 104 -17.73 -4.32 6.67
N SER A 105 -18.01 -3.45 5.70
CA SER A 105 -17.08 -2.99 4.67
C SER A 105 -16.28 -1.73 5.03
N VAL A 106 -16.78 -0.90 5.94
CA VAL A 106 -16.20 0.43 6.22
C VAL A 106 -15.03 0.30 7.20
N ARG A 107 -13.84 0.74 6.76
CA ARG A 107 -12.56 0.49 7.44
C ARG A 107 -12.05 1.69 8.24
N GLY A 108 -12.32 2.90 7.76
CA GLY A 108 -11.89 4.17 8.30
C GLY A 108 -12.13 4.32 9.81
N PRO A 109 -13.35 4.05 10.32
CA PRO A 109 -13.61 4.08 11.76
C PRO A 109 -12.80 3.05 12.55
N HIS A 110 -12.39 1.92 11.97
CA HIS A 110 -11.54 0.94 12.67
C HIS A 110 -10.07 1.36 12.66
N LEU A 111 -9.60 1.94 11.56
CA LEU A 111 -8.28 2.57 11.50
C LEU A 111 -8.20 3.79 12.44
N ALA A 112 -9.29 4.53 12.59
CA ALA A 112 -9.40 5.67 13.49
C ALA A 112 -9.17 5.28 14.96
N ASN A 113 -9.69 4.11 15.37
CA ASN A 113 -9.39 3.58 16.71
C ASN A 113 -7.89 3.32 16.89
N ILE A 114 -7.20 2.76 15.90
CA ILE A 114 -5.75 2.53 15.98
C ILE A 114 -5.00 3.85 16.10
N GLU A 115 -5.36 4.86 15.31
CA GLU A 115 -4.72 6.18 15.39
C GLU A 115 -5.00 6.89 16.72
N ILE A 116 -6.20 6.79 17.30
CA ILE A 116 -6.49 7.33 18.64
C ILE A 116 -5.64 6.64 19.69
N GLU A 117 -5.55 5.31 19.66
CA GLU A 117 -4.72 4.54 20.60
C GLU A 117 -3.22 4.79 20.39
N ARG A 118 -2.80 5.07 19.15
CA ARG A 118 -1.44 5.57 18.87
C ARG A 118 -1.19 6.87 19.61
N GLN A 119 -2.15 7.79 19.64
CA GLN A 119 -1.99 9.05 20.38
C GLN A 119 -1.87 8.84 21.89
N HIS A 120 -2.66 7.93 22.48
CA HIS A 120 -2.49 7.54 23.89
C HIS A 120 -1.12 6.92 24.14
N ARG A 121 -0.63 6.04 23.25
CA ARG A 121 0.70 5.45 23.38
C ARG A 121 1.81 6.51 23.34
N LEU A 122 1.67 7.54 22.50
CA LEU A 122 2.62 8.66 22.43
C LEU A 122 2.57 9.57 23.67
N SER A 123 1.44 9.67 24.37
CA SER A 123 1.33 10.38 25.66
C SER A 123 1.78 9.54 26.87
N GLY A 124 2.21 8.28 26.67
CA GLY A 124 2.69 7.39 27.73
C GLY A 124 1.64 6.43 28.29
N ASN A 125 0.42 6.42 27.73
CA ASN A 125 -0.68 5.53 28.12
C ASN A 125 -0.89 4.45 27.04
N SER A 126 -0.33 3.25 27.21
CA SER A 126 -0.22 2.26 26.12
C SER A 126 -0.97 0.95 26.38
N THR A 127 -2.18 0.97 26.94
CA THR A 127 -2.86 -0.29 27.31
C THR A 127 -3.64 -0.95 26.17
N LYS A 128 -4.17 -0.20 25.20
CA LYS A 128 -5.13 -0.74 24.21
C LYS A 128 -4.67 -0.69 22.75
N PHE A 129 -3.46 -0.19 22.48
CA PHE A 129 -2.93 -0.10 21.11
C PHE A 129 -2.84 -1.47 20.42
N MET A 130 -2.30 -2.47 21.12
CA MET A 130 -2.22 -3.85 20.61
C MET A 130 -3.61 -4.46 20.37
N GLU A 131 -4.55 -4.21 21.29
CA GLU A 131 -5.93 -4.68 21.15
C GLU A 131 -6.60 -4.08 19.91
N ALA A 132 -6.41 -2.79 19.64
CA ALA A 132 -6.94 -2.12 18.46
C ALA A 132 -6.39 -2.72 17.16
N LEU A 133 -5.09 -3.04 17.10
CA LEU A 133 -4.46 -3.71 15.95
C LEU A 133 -5.02 -5.13 15.74
N VAL A 134 -5.10 -5.93 16.80
CA VAL A 134 -5.68 -7.29 16.72
C VAL A 134 -7.12 -7.25 16.21
N ASN A 135 -7.94 -6.34 16.74
CA ASN A 135 -9.32 -6.16 16.31
C ASN A 135 -9.42 -5.75 14.84
N TYR A 136 -8.51 -4.91 14.35
CA TYR A 136 -8.45 -4.55 12.93
C TYR A 136 -8.13 -5.77 12.05
N PHE A 137 -7.10 -6.55 12.41
CA PHE A 137 -6.74 -7.74 11.65
C PHE A 137 -7.81 -8.85 11.69
N HIS A 138 -8.53 -9.02 12.80
CA HIS A 138 -9.66 -9.94 12.85
C HIS A 138 -10.75 -9.58 11.84
N ARG A 139 -11.03 -8.28 11.66
CA ARG A 139 -12.10 -7.83 10.75
C ARG A 139 -11.62 -7.72 9.30
N PHE A 140 -10.44 -7.16 9.07
CA PHE A 140 -9.95 -6.75 7.75
C PHE A 140 -8.65 -7.40 7.32
N GLY A 141 -8.01 -8.23 8.16
CA GLY A 141 -6.70 -8.82 7.88
C GLY A 141 -6.66 -9.73 6.66
N HIS A 142 -7.81 -10.24 6.19
CA HIS A 142 -7.91 -11.01 4.96
C HIS A 142 -7.89 -10.15 3.68
N LEU A 143 -8.03 -8.82 3.79
CA LEU A 143 -8.01 -7.91 2.66
C LEU A 143 -6.57 -7.59 2.24
N SER A 144 -6.34 -7.44 0.94
CA SER A 144 -5.00 -7.21 0.36
C SER A 144 -4.32 -5.92 0.84
N CYS A 145 -5.09 -4.90 1.19
CA CYS A 145 -4.61 -3.61 1.69
C CYS A 145 -4.26 -3.60 3.18
N SER A 146 -4.70 -4.59 3.94
CA SER A 146 -4.66 -4.56 5.42
C SER A 146 -3.26 -4.32 5.97
N SER A 147 -2.25 -4.97 5.39
CA SER A 147 -0.85 -4.75 5.76
C SER A 147 -0.36 -3.31 5.53
N SER A 148 -0.75 -2.68 4.41
CA SER A 148 -0.38 -1.30 4.08
C SER A 148 -1.16 -0.28 4.92
N ASP A 149 -2.43 -0.57 5.23
CA ASP A 149 -3.27 0.31 6.05
C ASP A 149 -2.67 0.53 7.45
N VAL A 150 -1.93 -0.46 7.97
CA VAL A 150 -1.37 -0.44 9.33
C VAL A 150 0.15 -0.41 9.40
N GLU A 151 0.84 -0.31 8.26
CA GLU A 151 2.32 -0.34 8.17
C GLU A 151 2.99 0.60 9.16
N ILE A 152 2.54 1.86 9.21
CA ILE A 152 3.11 2.89 10.07
C ILE A 152 2.92 2.57 11.57
N TYR A 153 1.82 1.89 11.92
CA TYR A 153 1.54 1.46 13.29
C TYR A 153 2.42 0.27 13.69
N LEU A 154 2.66 -0.65 12.74
CA LEU A 154 3.49 -1.83 12.97
C LEU A 154 4.94 -1.45 13.28
N HIS A 155 5.47 -0.40 12.64
CA HIS A 155 6.82 0.12 12.94
C HIS A 155 6.98 0.72 14.35
N MET A 156 5.88 0.94 15.09
CA MET A 156 5.92 1.41 16.49
C MET A 156 6.00 0.27 17.52
N LEU A 157 5.87 -0.97 17.07
CA LEU A 157 5.92 -2.15 17.92
C LEU A 157 7.37 -2.60 18.13
N SER A 158 7.65 -3.11 19.32
CA SER A 158 8.87 -3.87 19.61
C SER A 158 8.85 -5.24 18.94
N GLY A 159 10.01 -5.89 18.83
CA GLY A 159 10.11 -7.24 18.26
C GLY A 159 9.21 -8.26 18.95
N ASP A 160 9.11 -8.18 20.28
CA ASP A 160 8.27 -9.08 21.08
C ASP A 160 6.77 -8.84 20.81
N GLU A 161 6.34 -7.57 20.78
CA GLU A 161 4.96 -7.20 20.44
C GLU A 161 4.57 -7.66 19.02
N ILE A 162 5.49 -7.59 18.06
CA ILE A 162 5.27 -8.09 16.69
C ILE A 162 5.03 -9.61 16.72
N THR A 163 5.85 -10.36 17.46
CA THR A 163 5.65 -11.81 17.56
C THR A 163 4.33 -12.16 18.23
N GLU A 164 3.94 -11.43 19.29
CA GLU A 164 2.65 -11.60 19.97
C GLU A 164 1.47 -11.30 19.04
N LEU A 165 1.55 -10.22 18.25
CA LEU A 165 0.53 -9.86 17.27
C LEU A 165 0.35 -10.97 16.23
N LEU A 166 1.45 -11.42 15.62
CA LEU A 166 1.43 -12.45 14.59
C LEU A 166 0.91 -13.79 15.12
N ASP A 167 1.29 -14.19 16.33
CA ASP A 167 0.79 -15.41 16.94
C ASP A 167 -0.70 -15.30 17.28
N THR A 168 -1.16 -14.14 17.73
CA THR A 168 -2.58 -13.89 18.04
C THR A 168 -3.44 -13.96 16.78
N ILE A 169 -3.01 -13.30 15.71
CA ILE A 169 -3.68 -13.36 14.39
C ILE A 169 -3.66 -14.79 13.84
N SER A 170 -2.57 -15.53 14.02
CA SER A 170 -2.47 -16.91 13.51
C SER A 170 -3.37 -17.88 14.28
N ARG A 171 -3.60 -17.65 15.58
CA ARG A 171 -4.47 -18.49 16.43
C ARG A 171 -5.96 -18.27 16.18
N SER A 172 -6.36 -17.09 15.71
CA SER A 172 -7.76 -16.75 15.51
C SER A 172 -8.38 -17.35 14.24
N PHE A 173 -7.58 -17.97 13.36
CA PHE A 173 -8.05 -18.53 12.11
C PHE A 173 -7.53 -19.95 11.86
N ASP A 174 -8.43 -20.82 11.41
CA ASP A 174 -8.09 -22.19 11.05
C ASP A 174 -7.30 -22.21 9.74
N ALA A 175 -5.96 -22.28 9.84
CA ALA A 175 -5.04 -22.40 8.70
C ALA A 175 -5.24 -23.69 7.87
N SER A 176 -5.99 -24.66 8.40
CA SER A 176 -6.38 -25.88 7.70
C SER A 176 -7.59 -25.70 6.78
N SER A 177 -8.33 -24.60 6.91
CA SER A 177 -9.50 -24.31 6.09
C SER A 177 -9.11 -23.72 4.73
N VAL A 178 -9.55 -24.35 3.65
CA VAL A 178 -9.39 -23.81 2.28
C VAL A 178 -10.50 -22.77 2.07
N SER A 179 -10.24 -21.53 2.48
CA SER A 179 -11.15 -20.39 2.29
C SER A 179 -10.41 -19.16 1.83
N VAL A 180 -11.09 -18.29 1.07
CA VAL A 180 -10.51 -17.03 0.58
C VAL A 180 -10.04 -16.15 1.74
N LYS A 181 -10.80 -16.11 2.85
CA LYS A 181 -10.44 -15.33 4.03
C LYS A 181 -9.18 -15.86 4.73
N ALA A 182 -9.08 -17.19 4.92
CA ALA A 182 -7.90 -17.80 5.53
C ALA A 182 -6.64 -17.62 4.67
N LEU A 183 -6.79 -17.74 3.35
CA LEU A 183 -5.69 -17.48 2.41
C LEU A 183 -5.26 -16.01 2.43
N GLY A 184 -6.21 -15.08 2.35
CA GLY A 184 -5.94 -13.64 2.41
C GLY A 184 -5.19 -13.26 3.69
N LEU A 185 -5.58 -13.82 4.83
CA LEU A 185 -4.88 -13.57 6.09
C LEU A 185 -3.47 -14.17 6.11
N THR A 186 -3.30 -15.39 5.59
CA THR A 186 -1.98 -16.03 5.48
C THR A 186 -1.02 -15.14 4.69
N ILE A 187 -1.51 -14.56 3.60
CA ILE A 187 -0.75 -13.61 2.76
C ILE A 187 -0.43 -12.34 3.54
N THR A 188 -1.41 -11.75 4.23
CA THR A 188 -1.18 -10.57 5.07
C THR A 188 -0.13 -10.82 6.15
N THR A 189 -0.15 -11.98 6.81
CA THR A 189 0.87 -12.36 7.79
C THR A 189 2.27 -12.37 7.17
N PHE A 190 2.42 -12.89 5.95
CA PHE A 190 3.70 -12.83 5.24
C PHE A 190 4.10 -11.40 4.86
N LYS A 191 3.18 -10.58 4.37
CA LYS A 191 3.44 -9.17 4.06
C LYS A 191 3.89 -8.39 5.30
N VAL A 192 3.23 -8.58 6.44
CA VAL A 192 3.63 -7.95 7.72
C VAL A 192 5.04 -8.40 8.12
N GLN A 193 5.35 -9.70 7.99
CA GLN A 193 6.69 -10.21 8.28
C GLN A 193 7.76 -9.62 7.35
N GLU A 194 7.44 -9.41 6.08
CA GLU A 194 8.32 -8.80 5.07
C GLU A 194 8.54 -7.30 5.36
N LEU A 195 7.46 -6.54 5.58
CA LEU A 195 7.50 -5.10 5.91
C LEU A 195 8.37 -4.81 7.14
N LEU A 196 8.28 -5.67 8.15
CA LEU A 196 9.03 -5.51 9.40
C LEU A 196 10.45 -6.09 9.33
N GLY A 197 10.87 -6.62 8.17
CA GLY A 197 12.19 -7.20 7.97
C GLY A 197 12.44 -8.49 8.78
N THR A 198 11.44 -9.03 9.48
CA THR A 198 11.56 -10.27 10.27
C THR A 198 11.89 -11.48 9.40
N LEU A 199 11.49 -11.44 8.13
CA LEU A 199 11.85 -12.48 7.17
C LEU A 199 13.34 -12.43 6.84
N LEU A 200 13.94 -11.23 6.81
CA LEU A 200 15.36 -11.04 6.52
C LEU A 200 16.26 -11.60 7.63
N SER A 201 15.82 -11.69 8.88
CA SER A 201 16.64 -12.25 9.96
C SER A 201 16.68 -13.78 9.96
N LYS A 202 15.82 -14.46 9.18
CA LYS A 202 15.74 -15.92 9.16
C LYS A 202 16.94 -16.57 8.47
N SER A 203 17.21 -17.82 8.86
CA SER A 203 18.26 -18.64 8.28
C SER A 203 17.95 -18.97 6.80
N THR A 204 18.97 -19.34 6.03
CA THR A 204 18.80 -19.72 4.62
C THR A 204 17.88 -20.94 4.46
N THR A 205 17.97 -21.91 5.36
CA THR A 205 17.13 -23.12 5.34
C THR A 205 15.67 -22.78 5.64
N ASP A 206 15.42 -21.85 6.57
CA ASP A 206 14.07 -21.38 6.86
C ASP A 206 13.47 -20.61 5.68
N LEU A 207 14.24 -19.75 5.04
CA LEU A 207 13.79 -19.01 3.85
C LEU A 207 13.43 -19.96 2.70
N GLN A 208 14.24 -20.98 2.45
CA GLN A 208 13.92 -22.02 1.45
C GLN A 208 12.60 -22.73 1.78
N ARG A 209 12.41 -23.11 3.05
CA ARG A 209 11.18 -23.76 3.52
C ARG A 209 9.96 -22.84 3.37
N ILE A 210 10.10 -21.56 3.66
CA ILE A 210 9.03 -20.56 3.51
C ILE A 210 8.67 -20.36 2.03
N ALA A 211 9.67 -20.16 1.15
CA ALA A 211 9.42 -19.99 -0.29
C ALA A 211 8.72 -21.23 -0.88
N LYS A 212 9.19 -22.43 -0.53
CA LYS A 212 8.52 -23.69 -0.91
C LYS A 212 7.08 -23.75 -0.38
N GLY A 213 6.87 -23.40 0.88
CA GLY A 213 5.55 -23.36 1.51
C GLY A 213 4.59 -22.38 0.85
N MET A 214 5.07 -21.23 0.37
CA MET A 214 4.27 -20.26 -0.39
C MET A 214 3.79 -20.85 -1.73
N VAL A 215 4.68 -21.51 -2.48
CA VAL A 215 4.32 -22.18 -3.76
C VAL A 215 3.36 -23.35 -3.52
N GLU A 216 3.57 -24.15 -2.47
CA GLU A 216 2.65 -25.23 -2.10
C GLU A 216 1.27 -24.70 -1.68
N THR A 217 1.23 -23.60 -0.92
CA THR A 217 -0.02 -22.94 -0.52
C THR A 217 -0.77 -22.39 -1.74
N PHE A 218 -0.05 -21.77 -2.68
CA PHE A 218 -0.62 -21.33 -3.95
C PHE A 218 -1.26 -22.50 -4.70
N TYR A 219 -0.54 -23.61 -4.87
CA TYR A 219 -1.04 -24.78 -5.61
C TYR A 219 -2.29 -25.39 -4.95
N LYS A 220 -2.28 -25.55 -3.62
CA LYS A 220 -3.41 -26.10 -2.85
C LYS A 220 -4.67 -25.25 -2.95
N ASN A 221 -4.52 -23.93 -3.06
CA ASN A 221 -5.63 -22.99 -3.11
C ASN A 221 -6.06 -22.60 -4.53
N LEU A 222 -5.40 -23.13 -5.56
CA LEU A 222 -5.75 -22.89 -6.96
C LEU A 222 -7.24 -23.14 -7.29
N PRO A 223 -7.90 -24.19 -6.73
CA PRO A 223 -9.33 -24.43 -6.97
C PRO A 223 -10.25 -23.29 -6.54
N LEU A 224 -9.85 -22.44 -5.57
CA LEU A 224 -10.64 -21.28 -5.12
C LEU A 224 -10.89 -20.27 -6.24
N SER A 225 -10.06 -20.28 -7.28
CA SER A 225 -10.12 -19.31 -8.38
C SER A 225 -10.60 -19.92 -9.69
N ARG A 226 -11.17 -21.14 -9.66
CA ARG A 226 -11.59 -21.86 -10.86
C ARG A 226 -12.66 -21.11 -11.65
N ASP A 227 -13.58 -20.46 -10.94
CA ASP A 227 -14.76 -19.81 -11.52
C ASP A 227 -14.52 -18.31 -11.79
N LEU A 228 -13.33 -17.78 -11.51
CA LEU A 228 -12.96 -16.39 -11.78
C LEU A 228 -12.61 -16.19 -13.26
N ASP A 229 -12.99 -15.03 -13.80
CA ASP A 229 -12.66 -14.66 -15.16
C ASP A 229 -11.13 -14.65 -15.37
N PRO A 230 -10.60 -15.07 -16.53
CA PRO A 230 -9.16 -15.00 -16.82
C PRO A 230 -8.52 -13.62 -16.70
N GLN A 231 -9.31 -12.55 -16.77
CA GLN A 231 -8.88 -11.16 -16.60
C GLN A 231 -8.87 -10.72 -15.13
N GLU A 232 -9.55 -11.45 -14.24
CA GLU A 232 -9.57 -11.15 -12.81
C GLU A 232 -8.33 -11.68 -12.09
N SER A 233 -7.89 -10.92 -11.07
CA SER A 233 -6.84 -11.34 -10.16
C SER A 233 -7.22 -12.62 -9.43
N MET A 234 -6.26 -13.52 -9.30
CA MET A 234 -6.45 -14.81 -8.68
C MET A 234 -6.24 -14.74 -7.16
N HIS A 235 -6.99 -15.52 -6.40
CA HIS A 235 -6.71 -15.66 -4.98
C HIS A 235 -5.32 -16.28 -4.78
N GLY A 236 -4.45 -15.58 -4.04
CA GLY A 236 -3.10 -16.03 -3.72
C GLY A 236 -2.04 -15.79 -4.79
N GLU A 237 -2.32 -15.04 -5.86
CA GLU A 237 -1.30 -14.69 -6.87
C GLU A 237 -0.04 -14.03 -6.26
N GLU A 238 -0.21 -13.23 -5.22
CA GLU A 238 0.91 -12.58 -4.53
C GLU A 238 1.93 -13.57 -3.94
N LEU A 239 1.53 -14.81 -3.61
CA LEU A 239 2.40 -15.83 -3.03
C LEU A 239 3.59 -16.18 -3.93
N LEU A 240 3.39 -16.24 -5.25
CA LEU A 240 4.49 -16.58 -6.17
C LEU A 240 5.47 -15.42 -6.31
N SER A 241 4.97 -14.17 -6.27
CA SER A 241 5.83 -12.99 -6.25
C SER A 241 6.66 -12.93 -4.97
N MET A 242 6.04 -13.16 -3.81
CA MET A 242 6.75 -13.22 -2.52
C MET A 242 7.77 -14.36 -2.48
N ALA A 243 7.42 -15.54 -2.97
CA ALA A 243 8.36 -16.67 -3.08
C ALA A 243 9.56 -16.32 -3.98
N SER A 244 9.31 -15.70 -5.12
CA SER A 244 10.36 -15.22 -6.04
C SER A 244 11.29 -14.20 -5.36
N ASN A 245 10.74 -13.25 -4.60
CA ASN A 245 11.53 -12.29 -3.83
C ASN A 245 12.44 -12.98 -2.80
N ILE A 246 11.94 -13.99 -2.07
CA ILE A 246 12.76 -14.76 -1.13
C ILE A 246 13.90 -15.50 -1.85
N LEU A 247 13.62 -16.11 -3.00
CA LEU A 247 14.62 -16.80 -3.81
C LEU A 247 15.71 -15.83 -4.30
N VAL A 248 15.33 -14.63 -4.73
CA VAL A 248 16.28 -13.56 -5.08
C VAL A 248 17.12 -13.18 -3.86
N GLN A 249 16.53 -13.03 -2.67
CA GLN A 249 17.27 -12.78 -1.44
C GLN A 249 18.26 -13.91 -1.10
N LEU A 250 17.85 -15.17 -1.28
CA LEU A 250 18.72 -16.33 -1.09
C LEU A 250 19.91 -16.32 -2.06
N PHE A 251 19.69 -15.92 -3.32
CA PHE A 251 20.80 -15.67 -4.25
C PHE A 251 21.75 -14.60 -3.72
N TRP A 252 21.25 -13.47 -3.22
CA TRP A 252 22.13 -12.41 -2.71
C TRP A 252 22.96 -12.86 -1.50
N ARG A 253 22.45 -13.75 -0.65
CA ARG A 253 23.17 -14.30 0.50
C ARG A 253 24.18 -15.38 0.15
N THR A 254 23.82 -16.27 -0.77
CA THR A 254 24.59 -17.49 -1.04
C THR A 254 25.41 -17.43 -2.31
N ARG A 255 25.07 -16.50 -3.21
CA ARG A 255 25.55 -16.41 -4.60
C ARG A 255 25.29 -17.65 -5.45
N ASN A 256 24.38 -18.52 -5.01
CA ASN A 256 23.97 -19.68 -5.79
C ASN A 256 22.95 -19.28 -6.88
N LEU A 257 23.40 -19.32 -8.14
CA LEU A 257 22.60 -18.99 -9.32
C LEU A 257 21.31 -19.82 -9.43
N GLY A 258 21.30 -21.04 -8.86
CA GLY A 258 20.12 -21.90 -8.83
C GLY A 258 18.88 -21.20 -8.28
N TYR A 259 19.03 -20.33 -7.27
CA TYR A 259 17.89 -19.59 -6.72
C TYR A 259 17.31 -18.56 -7.69
N LEU A 260 18.11 -17.91 -8.54
CA LEU A 260 17.58 -17.02 -9.57
C LEU A 260 16.84 -17.80 -10.66
N LEU A 261 17.35 -18.98 -11.01
CA LEU A 261 16.65 -19.86 -11.96
C LEU A 261 15.33 -20.35 -11.38
N GLU A 262 15.30 -20.77 -10.11
CA GLU A 262 14.07 -21.13 -9.41
C GLU A 262 13.09 -19.94 -9.34
N ALA A 263 13.57 -18.72 -9.06
CA ALA A 263 12.76 -17.51 -9.04
C ALA A 263 12.08 -17.25 -10.39
N VAL A 264 12.82 -17.42 -11.49
CA VAL A 264 12.27 -17.35 -12.86
C VAL A 264 11.24 -18.45 -13.10
N LEU A 265 11.56 -19.71 -12.76
CA LEU A 265 10.67 -20.85 -12.97
C LEU A 265 9.34 -20.70 -12.22
N VAL A 266 9.36 -20.18 -10.99
CA VAL A 266 8.17 -19.93 -10.19
C VAL A 266 7.25 -18.91 -10.86
N LEU A 267 7.81 -17.81 -11.38
CA LEU A 267 7.03 -16.76 -12.04
C LEU A 267 6.52 -17.20 -13.42
N GLU A 268 7.35 -17.87 -14.21
CA GLU A 268 6.95 -18.46 -15.49
C GLU A 268 5.82 -19.48 -15.30
N PHE A 269 5.93 -20.35 -14.29
CA PHE A 269 4.85 -21.25 -13.89
C PHE A 269 3.57 -20.48 -13.55
N GLY A 270 3.66 -19.41 -12.74
CA GLY A 270 2.54 -18.54 -12.44
C GLY A 270 1.86 -17.99 -13.70
N LEU A 271 2.64 -17.61 -14.71
CA LEU A 271 2.12 -17.10 -16.00
C LEU A 271 1.50 -18.18 -16.89
N THR A 272 1.88 -19.46 -16.74
CA THR A 272 1.16 -20.58 -17.38
C THR A 272 -0.24 -20.79 -16.79
N VAL A 273 -0.43 -20.44 -15.52
CA VAL A 273 -1.71 -20.53 -14.81
C VAL A 273 -2.56 -19.29 -15.06
N ARG A 274 -2.00 -18.09 -14.90
CA ARG A 274 -2.66 -16.79 -15.14
C ARG A 274 -1.76 -15.87 -15.95
N LYS A 275 -2.13 -15.64 -17.21
CA LYS A 275 -1.34 -14.90 -18.21
C LYS A 275 -1.19 -13.40 -17.94
N HIS A 276 -2.14 -12.80 -17.21
CA HIS A 276 -2.29 -11.34 -17.12
C HIS A 276 -1.66 -10.72 -15.86
N VAL A 277 -0.98 -11.50 -15.02
CA VAL A 277 -0.35 -11.00 -13.80
C VAL A 277 0.87 -10.14 -14.13
N TRP A 278 0.72 -8.82 -14.00
CA TRP A 278 1.73 -7.85 -14.41
C TRP A 278 2.94 -7.86 -13.47
N GLN A 279 2.75 -8.16 -12.19
CA GLN A 279 3.83 -8.21 -11.20
C GLN A 279 4.87 -9.26 -11.60
N TYR A 280 4.42 -10.45 -12.05
CA TYR A 280 5.32 -11.51 -12.51
C TYR A 280 6.10 -11.07 -13.74
N LYS A 281 5.42 -10.44 -14.71
CA LYS A 281 6.04 -9.97 -15.95
C LYS A 281 7.12 -8.93 -15.67
N ILE A 282 6.86 -7.94 -14.82
CA ILE A 282 7.87 -6.92 -14.45
C ILE A 282 9.05 -7.59 -13.75
N THR A 283 8.81 -8.48 -12.77
CA THR A 283 9.91 -9.18 -12.09
C THR A 283 10.72 -10.05 -13.06
N LEU A 284 10.08 -10.73 -14.02
CA LEU A 284 10.77 -11.47 -15.07
C LEU A 284 11.59 -10.57 -16.00
N VAL A 285 11.10 -9.38 -16.36
CA VAL A 285 11.89 -8.39 -17.12
C VAL A 285 13.21 -8.09 -16.39
N HIS A 286 13.15 -7.83 -15.08
CA HIS A 286 14.35 -7.58 -14.27
C HIS A 286 15.26 -8.80 -14.16
N LEU A 287 14.72 -9.98 -13.85
CA LEU A 287 15.49 -11.22 -13.70
C LEU A 287 16.18 -11.61 -15.00
N TYR A 288 15.48 -11.60 -16.13
CA TYR A 288 16.08 -11.92 -17.43
C TYR A 288 17.09 -10.87 -17.87
N SER A 289 16.83 -9.60 -17.61
CA SER A 289 17.80 -8.53 -17.89
C SER A 289 19.08 -8.72 -17.09
N TYR A 290 18.96 -9.07 -15.80
CA TYR A 290 20.09 -9.36 -14.92
C TYR A 290 20.89 -10.59 -15.38
N LEU A 291 20.20 -11.65 -15.85
CA LEU A 291 20.83 -12.86 -16.39
C LEU A 291 21.40 -12.68 -17.80
N GLY A 292 21.27 -11.51 -18.41
CA GLY A 292 21.72 -11.23 -19.79
C GLY A 292 20.81 -11.82 -20.88
N ALA A 293 19.68 -12.41 -20.52
CA ALA A 293 18.68 -12.96 -21.43
C ALA A 293 17.73 -11.87 -21.95
N LEU A 294 18.30 -10.78 -22.48
CA LEU A 294 17.56 -9.57 -22.85
C LEU A 294 16.43 -9.80 -23.89
N PRO A 295 16.52 -10.71 -24.88
CA PRO A 295 15.38 -11.02 -25.75
C PRO A 295 14.15 -11.52 -25.00
N LEU A 296 14.33 -12.30 -23.93
CA LEU A 296 13.22 -12.79 -23.10
C LEU A 296 12.65 -11.68 -22.23
N ALA A 297 13.51 -10.83 -21.65
CA ALA A 297 13.07 -9.63 -20.94
C ALA A 297 12.23 -8.73 -21.86
N HIS A 298 12.71 -8.43 -23.06
CA HIS A 298 11.99 -7.62 -24.05
C HIS A 298 10.63 -8.24 -24.42
N ARG A 299 10.56 -9.55 -24.62
CA ARG A 299 9.30 -10.25 -24.89
C ARG A 299 8.28 -10.04 -23.78
N TRP A 300 8.70 -10.17 -22.51
CA TRP A 300 7.80 -9.96 -21.38
C TRP A 300 7.38 -8.49 -21.24
N TYR A 301 8.30 -7.55 -21.45
CA TYR A 301 7.99 -6.12 -21.46
C TYR A 301 6.96 -5.76 -22.54
N VAL A 302 7.13 -6.23 -23.78
CA VAL A 302 6.14 -6.01 -24.86
C VAL A 302 4.76 -6.56 -24.48
N SER A 303 4.72 -7.69 -23.76
CA SER A 303 3.46 -8.30 -23.29
C SER A 303 2.74 -7.52 -22.16
N LEU A 304 3.38 -6.50 -21.58
CA LEU A 304 2.73 -5.56 -20.66
C LEU A 304 1.89 -4.51 -21.39
N GLU A 305 2.06 -4.37 -22.70
CA GLU A 305 1.36 -3.37 -23.52
C GLU A 305 1.44 -1.94 -22.97
N VAL A 306 2.65 -1.52 -22.60
CA VAL A 306 2.95 -0.18 -22.08
C VAL A 306 2.55 0.89 -23.13
N LYS A 307 1.59 1.75 -22.79
CA LYS A 307 1.02 2.79 -23.67
C LYS A 307 0.76 4.09 -22.89
N ASN A 308 0.70 5.22 -23.59
CA ASN A 308 0.36 6.55 -23.04
C ASN A 308 1.23 6.89 -21.82
N ILE A 309 0.62 7.34 -20.71
CA ILE A 309 1.31 7.71 -19.47
C ILE A 309 2.19 6.58 -18.89
N LEU A 310 1.92 5.32 -19.23
CA LEU A 310 2.78 4.21 -18.81
C LEU A 310 4.15 4.23 -19.51
N LEU A 311 4.26 4.85 -20.69
CA LEU A 311 5.55 5.04 -21.35
C LEU A 311 6.48 5.92 -20.50
N GLU A 312 5.94 6.88 -19.76
CA GLU A 312 6.72 7.68 -18.80
C GLU A 312 7.03 6.89 -17.53
N SER A 313 6.03 6.23 -16.95
CA SER A 313 6.18 5.62 -15.62
C SER A 313 6.79 4.21 -15.60
N VAL A 314 6.74 3.44 -16.70
CA VAL A 314 7.10 2.00 -16.71
C VAL A 314 8.30 1.69 -17.62
N SER A 315 8.64 2.55 -18.59
CA SER A 315 9.73 2.28 -19.55
C SER A 315 11.11 2.11 -18.91
N HIS A 316 11.31 2.73 -17.73
CA HIS A 316 12.55 2.62 -16.97
C HIS A 316 12.91 1.18 -16.57
N HIS A 317 11.96 0.23 -16.57
CA HIS A 317 12.23 -1.17 -16.23
C HIS A 317 13.07 -1.93 -17.27
N ILE A 318 13.13 -1.46 -18.52
CA ILE A 318 13.86 -2.16 -19.59
C ILE A 318 14.79 -1.25 -20.41
N LEU A 319 14.46 0.03 -20.52
CA LEU A 319 15.16 0.96 -21.40
C LEU A 319 16.67 1.06 -21.11
N PRO A 320 17.15 1.12 -19.84
CA PRO A 320 18.58 1.20 -19.56
C PRO A 320 19.37 0.01 -20.11
N GLN A 321 18.84 -1.20 -19.95
CA GLN A 321 19.48 -2.43 -20.44
C GLN A 321 19.42 -2.52 -21.96
N MET A 322 18.32 -2.09 -22.57
CA MET A 322 18.18 -2.04 -24.04
C MET A 322 19.18 -1.07 -24.67
N LEU A 323 19.32 0.14 -24.13
CA LEU A 323 20.27 1.15 -24.60
C LEU A 323 21.72 0.68 -24.51
N SER A 324 22.03 -0.13 -23.50
CA SER A 324 23.37 -0.70 -23.29
C SER A 324 23.63 -1.96 -24.12
N SER A 325 22.68 -2.40 -24.93
CA SER A 325 22.71 -3.67 -25.63
C SER A 325 22.86 -3.51 -27.16
N PRO A 326 23.27 -4.57 -27.88
CA PRO A 326 23.32 -4.55 -29.34
C PRO A 326 21.94 -4.65 -30.01
N PHE A 327 20.83 -4.69 -29.25
CA PHE A 327 19.45 -4.82 -29.79
C PHE A 327 18.90 -3.47 -30.31
N LEU A 328 19.60 -2.89 -31.29
CA LEU A 328 19.34 -1.53 -31.78
C LEU A 328 17.94 -1.35 -32.36
N GLN A 329 17.41 -2.34 -33.08
CA GLN A 329 16.11 -2.20 -33.74
C GLN A 329 14.96 -2.10 -32.72
N GLN A 330 14.96 -2.99 -31.73
CA GLN A 330 13.96 -3.02 -30.67
C GLN A 330 14.09 -1.78 -29.78
N THR A 331 15.34 -1.39 -29.45
CA THR A 331 15.60 -0.16 -28.70
C THR A 331 15.07 1.07 -29.44
N ALA A 332 15.32 1.17 -30.74
CA ALA A 332 14.83 2.26 -31.57
C ALA A 332 13.30 2.31 -31.63
N SER A 333 12.60 1.18 -31.64
CA SER A 333 11.13 1.19 -31.61
C SER A 333 10.59 1.73 -30.29
N LEU A 334 11.15 1.28 -29.16
CA LEU A 334 10.76 1.76 -27.83
C LEU A 334 10.97 3.27 -27.68
N VAL A 335 12.15 3.77 -28.09
CA VAL A 335 12.45 5.20 -28.04
C VAL A 335 11.53 6.00 -28.97
N LYS A 336 11.23 5.48 -30.16
CA LYS A 336 10.33 6.15 -31.10
C LYS A 336 8.90 6.26 -30.57
N ASP A 337 8.39 5.22 -29.93
CA ASP A 337 7.05 5.25 -29.33
C ASP A 337 6.99 6.21 -28.14
N TYR A 338 8.05 6.26 -27.32
CA TYR A 338 8.19 7.25 -26.25
C TYR A 338 8.22 8.69 -26.78
N LEU A 339 9.05 8.98 -27.79
CA LEU A 339 9.13 10.32 -28.40
C LEU A 339 7.79 10.76 -28.98
N ARG A 340 7.07 9.86 -29.67
CA ARG A 340 5.73 10.16 -30.18
C ARG A 340 4.78 10.54 -29.05
N PHE A 341 4.78 9.77 -27.96
CA PHE A 341 3.93 10.08 -26.80
C PHE A 341 4.25 11.46 -26.21
N MET A 342 5.53 11.82 -26.08
CA MET A 342 5.92 13.14 -25.56
C MET A 342 5.47 14.28 -26.49
N ASP A 343 5.64 14.12 -27.80
CA ASP A 343 5.17 15.10 -28.79
C ASP A 343 3.65 15.30 -28.75
N ASP A 344 2.90 14.22 -28.55
CA ASP A 344 1.43 14.26 -28.46
C ASP A 344 0.98 14.86 -27.12
N HIS A 345 1.59 14.47 -26.01
CA HIS A 345 1.31 15.02 -24.67
C HIS A 345 1.53 16.53 -24.60
N LEU A 346 2.65 17.04 -25.15
CA LEU A 346 2.94 18.47 -25.14
C LEU A 346 1.90 19.29 -25.92
N LYS A 347 1.34 18.72 -27.00
CA LYS A 347 0.25 19.37 -27.76
C LYS A 347 -1.06 19.32 -26.99
N GLU A 348 -1.44 18.14 -26.49
CA GLU A 348 -2.70 17.93 -25.80
C GLU A 348 -2.79 18.72 -24.48
N SER A 349 -1.69 18.82 -23.72
CA SER A 349 -1.67 19.58 -22.45
C SER A 349 -1.98 21.07 -22.66
N ALA A 350 -1.47 21.68 -23.73
CA ALA A 350 -1.79 23.07 -24.08
C ALA A 350 -3.28 23.26 -24.41
N ASP A 351 -3.86 22.33 -25.16
CA ASP A 351 -5.29 22.36 -25.52
C ASP A 351 -6.20 22.13 -24.30
N LEU A 352 -5.84 21.19 -23.42
CA LEU A 352 -6.57 20.91 -22.17
C LEU A 352 -6.56 22.11 -21.22
N THR A 353 -5.45 22.83 -21.14
CA THR A 353 -5.34 24.07 -20.36
C THR A 353 -6.29 25.14 -20.91
N CYS A 354 -6.33 25.33 -22.23
CA CYS A 354 -7.28 26.25 -22.87
C CYS A 354 -8.74 25.85 -22.62
N LEU A 355 -9.03 24.54 -22.67
CA LEU A 355 -10.36 24.00 -22.43
C LEU A 355 -10.82 24.24 -20.99
N ALA A 356 -9.94 24.04 -20.00
CA ALA A 356 -10.24 24.30 -18.60
C ALA A 356 -10.66 25.75 -18.34
N TYR A 357 -9.99 26.73 -18.98
CA TYR A 357 -10.41 28.14 -18.95
C TYR A 357 -11.80 28.36 -19.56
N ARG A 358 -12.07 27.77 -20.73
CA ARG A 358 -13.38 27.92 -21.41
C ARG A 358 -14.53 27.37 -20.56
N HIS A 359 -14.30 26.27 -19.85
CA HIS A 359 -15.28 25.67 -18.95
C HIS A 359 -15.31 26.28 -17.54
N ARG A 360 -14.46 27.28 -17.26
CA ARG A 360 -14.36 27.96 -15.96
C ARG A 360 -13.95 27.02 -14.82
N THR A 361 -13.19 25.98 -15.14
CA THR A 361 -12.67 25.00 -14.16
C THR A 361 -11.26 25.41 -13.73
N TYR A 362 -11.15 26.59 -13.09
CA TYR A 362 -9.86 27.23 -12.83
C TYR A 362 -8.92 26.42 -11.93
N SER A 363 -9.46 25.59 -11.02
CA SER A 363 -8.63 24.70 -10.20
C SER A 363 -7.84 23.70 -11.04
N LYS A 364 -8.41 23.20 -12.15
CA LYS A 364 -7.75 22.23 -13.05
C LYS A 364 -6.67 22.84 -13.92
N VAL A 365 -6.71 24.15 -14.17
CA VAL A 365 -5.65 24.85 -14.91
C VAL A 365 -4.30 24.68 -14.19
N ILE A 366 -4.29 24.88 -12.87
CA ILE A 366 -3.07 24.76 -12.07
C ILE A 366 -2.55 23.31 -12.12
N GLU A 367 -3.44 22.34 -12.00
CA GLU A 367 -3.09 20.91 -12.10
C GLU A 367 -2.51 20.56 -13.47
N PHE A 368 -3.08 21.03 -14.59
CA PHE A 368 -2.57 20.75 -15.94
C PHE A 368 -1.24 21.41 -16.26
N VAL A 369 -0.91 22.53 -15.61
CA VAL A 369 0.41 23.17 -15.77
C VAL A 369 1.48 22.44 -14.95
N GLN A 370 1.10 21.82 -13.84
CA GLN A 370 2.00 21.04 -12.99
C GLN A 370 2.25 19.62 -13.53
N PHE A 371 1.22 19.04 -14.15
CA PHE A 371 1.26 17.73 -14.79
C PHE A 371 1.99 17.80 -16.12
#